data_AF-A0A920NMN6-F1
#
_entry.id   AF-A0A920NMN6-F1
#
_cell.length_a   1.000
_cell.length_b   1.000
_cell.length_c   1.000
_cell.angle_alpha   90.00
_cell.angle_beta   90.00
_cell.angle_gamma   90.00
#
_symmetry.space_group_name_H-M   'P 1'
#
loop_
_entity.id
_entity.type
_entity.pdbx_description
1 polymer ?
#
loop_
_entity_poly.entity_id
_entity_poly.type
_entity_poly.pdbx_seq_one_letter_code
_entity_poly.pdbx_strand_id
1 'polypeptide(L)'
;MGYSNVADHFFIGNIRNNVLGRRLFSWTERLISSIPLVNNIYNTLKQITNAFSGATQTENYQRVIYIQYPRKELWTISFVTGESVDGSGKEYYHIFVPTTPNPTSGVFIIIPKKDAIEADLTVEEGLKA
;
A
#
# COMPACT_ATOMS: atom_id res chain seq x y z
N MET A 1 5.54 46.18 -43.00
CA MET A 1 5.14 45.84 -41.61
C MET A 1 4.21 44.65 -41.68
N GLY A 2 4.64 43.45 -41.26
CA GLY A 2 3.83 42.24 -41.41
C GLY A 2 4.36 41.05 -40.61
N TYR A 3 4.92 41.30 -39.43
CA TYR A 3 5.33 40.27 -38.47
C TYR A 3 4.33 40.26 -37.30
N SER A 4 3.05 39.96 -37.57
CA SER A 4 2.00 40.12 -36.55
C SER A 4 0.98 38.97 -36.48
N ASN A 5 1.17 37.87 -37.20
CA ASN A 5 0.17 36.77 -37.23
C ASN A 5 0.63 35.47 -36.55
N VAL A 6 1.90 35.37 -36.18
CA VAL A 6 2.47 34.14 -35.59
C VAL A 6 2.33 34.11 -34.07
N ALA A 7 2.39 35.27 -33.40
CA ALA A 7 2.26 35.38 -31.95
C ALA A 7 0.89 34.92 -31.45
N ASP A 8 -0.19 35.33 -32.13
CA ASP A 8 -1.57 35.00 -31.74
C ASP A 8 -1.83 33.48 -31.72
N HIS A 9 -1.25 32.73 -32.66
CA HIS A 9 -1.38 31.27 -32.72
C HIS A 9 -0.62 30.57 -31.57
N PHE A 10 0.54 31.09 -31.16
CA PHE A 10 1.30 30.54 -30.03
C PHE A 10 0.62 30.83 -28.68
N PHE A 11 0.04 32.01 -28.50
CA PHE A 11 -0.69 32.36 -27.26
C PHE A 11 -1.93 31.48 -27.07
N ILE A 12 -2.71 31.25 -28.14
CA ILE A 12 -3.88 30.36 -28.11
C ILE A 12 -3.46 28.91 -27.85
N GLY A 13 -2.35 28.45 -28.43
CA GLY A 13 -1.78 27.11 -28.20
C GLY A 13 -1.33 26.89 -26.75
N ASN A 14 -0.68 27.88 -26.13
CA ASN A 14 -0.19 27.80 -24.75
C ASN A 14 -1.34 27.81 -23.73
N ILE A 15 -2.37 28.63 -23.96
CA ILE A 15 -3.57 28.68 -23.11
C ILE A 15 -4.34 27.35 -23.20
N ARG A 16 -4.45 26.75 -24.40
CA ARG A 16 -5.12 25.45 -24.59
C ARG A 16 -4.40 24.32 -23.84
N ASN A 17 -3.05 24.30 -23.87
CA ASN A 17 -2.27 23.31 -23.13
C ASN A 17 -2.34 23.49 -21.61
N ASN A 18 -2.39 24.74 -21.11
CA ASN A 18 -2.50 24.99 -19.67
C ASN A 18 -3.90 24.63 -19.13
N VAL A 19 -4.96 24.86 -19.90
CA VAL A 19 -6.33 24.48 -19.50
C VAL A 19 -6.58 22.97 -19.65
N LEU A 20 -6.10 22.33 -20.72
CA LEU A 20 -6.17 20.87 -20.84
C LEU A 20 -5.32 20.18 -19.78
N GLY A 21 -4.11 20.67 -19.53
CA GLY A 21 -3.19 20.14 -18.50
C GLY A 21 -3.78 20.23 -17.10
N ARG A 22 -4.37 21.39 -16.74
CA ARG A 22 -5.07 21.57 -15.46
C ARG A 22 -6.28 20.65 -15.33
N ARG A 23 -7.03 20.42 -16.42
CA ARG A 23 -8.18 19.50 -16.41
C ARG A 23 -7.74 18.05 -16.27
N LEU A 24 -6.72 17.61 -17.01
CA LEU A 24 -6.13 16.27 -16.84
C LEU A 24 -5.60 16.05 -15.42
N PHE A 25 -4.88 17.04 -14.88
CA PHE A 25 -4.33 17.00 -13.52
C PHE A 25 -5.44 16.91 -12.46
N SER A 26 -6.52 17.68 -12.63
CA SER A 26 -7.69 17.60 -11.74
C SER A 26 -8.45 16.27 -11.85
N TRP A 27 -8.44 15.63 -13.02
CA TRP A 27 -9.01 14.31 -13.22
C TRP A 27 -8.17 13.24 -12.54
N THR A 28 -6.84 13.32 -12.59
CA THR A 28 -5.96 12.43 -11.84
C THR A 28 -6.07 12.65 -10.33
N GLU A 29 -6.16 13.89 -9.84
CA GLU A 29 -6.42 14.17 -8.42
C GLU A 29 -7.77 13.61 -7.97
N ARG A 30 -8.81 13.68 -8.82
CA ARG A 30 -10.13 13.10 -8.53
C ARG A 30 -10.12 11.57 -8.53
N LEU A 31 -9.37 10.94 -9.44
CA LEU A 31 -9.22 9.48 -9.46
C LEU A 31 -8.47 8.97 -8.23
N ILE A 32 -7.43 9.68 -7.78
CA ILE A 32 -6.67 9.37 -6.55
C ILE A 32 -7.49 9.64 -5.29
N SER A 33 -8.23 10.76 -5.24
CA SER A 33 -9.10 11.10 -4.10
C SER A 33 -10.38 10.27 -4.02
N SER A 34 -10.72 9.51 -5.07
CA SER A 34 -11.86 8.59 -5.11
C SER A 34 -11.49 7.15 -4.72
N ILE A 35 -10.35 6.92 -4.05
CA ILE A 35 -10.02 5.64 -3.43
C ILE A 35 -10.25 5.72 -1.90
N PRO A 36 -11.52 5.80 -1.42
CA PRO A 36 -11.84 5.78 0.01
C PRO A 36 -11.46 4.45 0.68
N LEU A 37 -11.12 3.40 -0.10
CA LEU A 37 -10.72 2.10 0.39
C LEU A 37 -9.28 2.09 0.95
N VAL A 38 -8.34 2.76 0.28
CA VAL A 38 -6.92 2.76 0.65
C VAL A 38 -6.74 3.49 1.98
N ASN A 39 -7.32 4.67 2.16
CA ASN A 39 -7.22 5.39 3.43
C ASN A 39 -7.79 4.61 4.61
N ASN A 40 -8.94 3.95 4.43
CA ASN A 40 -9.53 3.16 5.51
C ASN A 40 -8.68 1.94 5.86
N ILE A 41 -8.14 1.23 4.87
CA ILE A 41 -7.29 0.08 5.14
C ILE A 41 -5.96 0.51 5.78
N TYR A 42 -5.33 1.57 5.27
CA TYR A 42 -4.12 2.14 5.89
C TYR A 42 -4.40 2.62 7.33
N ASN A 43 -5.55 3.21 7.60
CA ASN A 43 -5.94 3.64 8.95
C ASN A 43 -6.27 2.47 9.87
N THR A 44 -6.90 1.41 9.38
CA THR A 44 -7.17 0.18 10.14
C THR A 44 -5.87 -0.57 10.44
N LEU A 45 -4.98 -0.71 9.45
CA LEU A 45 -3.66 -1.29 9.64
C LEU A 45 -2.83 -0.45 10.62
N LYS A 46 -2.85 0.87 10.49
CA LYS A 46 -2.20 1.78 11.43
C LYS A 46 -2.79 1.66 12.84
N GLN A 47 -4.10 1.49 12.99
CA GLN A 47 -4.73 1.27 14.29
C GLN A 47 -4.36 -0.07 14.91
N ILE A 48 -4.29 -1.15 14.13
CA ILE A 48 -3.84 -2.47 14.58
C ILE A 48 -2.36 -2.38 15.00
N THR A 49 -1.48 -1.86 14.14
CA THR A 49 -0.07 -1.64 14.46
C THR A 49 0.09 -0.80 15.72
N ASN A 50 -0.65 0.32 15.86
CA ASN A 50 -0.59 1.20 17.03
C ASN A 50 -1.09 0.52 18.32
N ALA A 51 -2.04 -0.41 18.24
CA ALA A 51 -2.53 -1.14 19.41
C ALA A 51 -1.51 -2.16 19.94
N PHE A 52 -0.60 -2.64 19.08
CA PHE A 52 0.43 -3.62 19.43
C PHE A 52 1.84 -3.00 19.62
N SER A 53 2.09 -1.77 19.17
CA SER A 53 3.38 -1.05 19.32
C SER A 53 3.45 -0.20 20.59
N GLY A 54 3.11 -0.83 21.73
CA GLY A 54 3.49 -0.31 23.03
C GLY A 54 5.01 -0.10 23.08
N ALA A 55 5.41 1.17 23.12
CA ALA A 55 6.77 1.68 23.23
C ALA A 55 7.62 1.70 21.94
N THR A 56 8.16 2.90 21.70
CA THR A 56 9.34 3.24 20.88
C THR A 56 9.22 3.11 19.35
N GLN A 57 9.02 4.28 18.75
CA GLN A 57 9.50 4.72 17.44
C GLN A 57 10.66 3.87 16.87
N THR A 58 10.39 2.83 16.09
CA THR A 58 11.32 2.39 15.04
C THR A 58 10.53 1.64 13.97
N GLU A 59 10.41 2.31 12.82
CA GLU A 59 10.13 1.77 11.49
C GLU A 59 8.77 1.07 11.25
N ASN A 60 7.98 1.73 10.40
CA ASN A 60 6.78 1.18 9.77
C ASN A 60 7.16 -0.07 8.94
N TYR A 61 7.24 -1.25 9.56
CA TYR A 61 7.43 -2.53 8.87
C TYR A 61 6.17 -2.94 8.10
N GLN A 62 5.82 -2.16 7.08
CA GLN A 62 4.75 -2.45 6.13
C GLN A 62 5.29 -3.40 5.05
N ARG A 63 5.54 -4.67 5.40
CA ARG A 63 6.03 -5.69 4.46
C ARG A 63 4.94 -6.72 4.13
N VAL A 64 4.93 -7.12 2.87
CA VAL A 64 4.05 -8.17 2.34
C VAL A 64 4.86 -9.45 2.17
N ILE A 65 4.28 -10.57 2.61
CA ILE A 65 4.90 -11.89 2.49
C ILE A 65 3.90 -12.92 1.96
N TYR A 66 4.42 -13.98 1.37
CA TYR A 66 3.69 -15.20 1.07
C TYR A 66 3.99 -16.26 2.13
N ILE A 67 2.93 -16.92 2.59
CA ILE A 67 3.02 -18.04 3.53
C ILE A 67 2.22 -19.22 3.01
N GLN A 68 2.54 -20.43 3.48
CA GLN A 68 1.70 -21.60 3.21
C GLN A 68 0.64 -21.76 4.32
N TYR A 69 -0.61 -21.43 4.02
CA TYR A 69 -1.72 -21.46 4.98
C TYR A 69 -3.06 -21.79 4.26
N PRO A 70 -3.96 -22.59 4.85
CA PRO A 70 -3.83 -23.29 6.14
C PRO A 70 -3.05 -24.61 6.06
N ARG A 71 -2.59 -25.01 4.87
CA ARG A 71 -1.77 -26.21 4.66
C ARG A 71 -0.66 -25.96 3.64
N LYS A 72 0.25 -26.93 3.52
CA LYS A 72 1.32 -26.90 2.53
C LYS A 72 0.78 -26.78 1.10
N GLU A 73 1.55 -26.09 0.27
CA GLU A 73 1.29 -25.77 -1.14
C GLU A 73 0.08 -24.85 -1.41
N LEU A 74 -0.58 -24.34 -0.37
CA LEU A 74 -1.58 -23.27 -0.49
C LEU A 74 -0.96 -21.96 -0.04
N TRP A 75 -0.77 -21.04 -0.98
CA TRP A 75 -0.12 -19.76 -0.70
C TRP A 75 -1.14 -18.68 -0.35
N THR A 76 -0.82 -17.88 0.65
CA THR A 76 -1.64 -16.75 1.09
C THR A 76 -0.77 -15.52 1.31
N ILE A 77 -1.27 -14.36 0.89
CA ILE A 77 -0.65 -13.07 1.16
C ILE A 77 -0.89 -12.71 2.63
N SER A 78 0.14 -12.22 3.30
CA SER A 78 0.06 -11.79 4.69
C SER A 78 0.88 -10.53 4.90
N PHE A 79 0.52 -9.74 5.90
CA PHE A 79 1.19 -8.48 6.22
C PHE A 79 1.94 -8.63 7.52
N VAL A 80 3.23 -8.33 7.51
CA VAL A 80 4.04 -8.32 8.73
C VAL A 80 3.64 -7.10 9.55
N THR A 81 3.32 -7.32 10.83
CA THR A 81 2.96 -6.28 11.79
C THR A 81 4.00 -6.13 12.91
N GLY A 82 4.94 -7.06 13.00
CA GLY A 82 5.99 -7.05 14.00
C GLY A 82 6.92 -8.26 13.88
N GLU A 83 7.93 -8.27 14.74
CA GLU A 83 8.90 -9.35 14.83
C GLU A 83 9.20 -9.68 16.30
N SER A 84 9.60 -10.91 16.56
CA SER A 84 10.10 -11.30 17.87
C SER A 84 11.20 -12.34 17.75
N VAL A 85 12.05 -12.43 18.77
CA VAL A 85 13.06 -13.46 18.92
C VAL A 85 12.75 -14.26 20.18
N ASP A 86 12.73 -15.60 20.09
CA ASP A 86 12.54 -16.44 21.28
C ASP A 86 13.84 -16.63 22.09
N GLY A 87 13.74 -17.29 23.24
CA GLY A 87 14.90 -17.54 24.11
C GLY A 87 16.00 -18.41 23.49
N SER A 88 15.75 -19.06 22.35
CA SER A 88 16.74 -19.82 21.59
C SER A 88 17.42 -19.01 20.48
N GLY A 89 17.03 -17.73 20.31
CA GLY A 89 17.53 -16.87 19.24
C GLY A 89 16.78 -17.04 17.92
N LYS A 90 15.67 -17.80 17.89
CA LYS A 90 14.91 -18.00 16.66
C LYS A 90 13.97 -16.82 16.42
N GLU A 91 13.97 -16.34 15.18
CA GLU A 91 13.20 -15.18 14.78
C GLU A 91 11.83 -15.54 14.21
N TYR A 92 10.84 -14.70 14.49
CA TYR A 92 9.45 -14.87 14.08
C TYR A 92 8.89 -13.59 13.48
N TYR A 93 8.02 -13.77 12.48
CA TYR A 93 7.13 -12.74 12.00
C TYR A 93 5.79 -12.82 12.72
N HIS A 94 5.28 -11.66 13.11
CA HIS A 94 3.92 -11.46 13.57
C HIS A 94 3.14 -10.95 12.37
N ILE A 95 2.14 -11.70 11.93
CA ILE A 95 1.49 -11.44 10.65
C ILE A 95 -0.02 -11.37 10.79
N PHE A 96 -0.63 -10.52 9.98
CA PHE A 96 -2.06 -10.46 9.74
C PHE A 96 -2.38 -11.11 8.40
N VAL A 97 -3.22 -12.15 8.43
CA VAL A 97 -3.75 -12.82 7.25
C VAL A 97 -5.16 -12.27 7.01
N PRO A 98 -5.39 -11.49 5.94
CA PRO A 98 -6.71 -10.92 5.65
C PRO A 98 -7.68 -12.00 5.18
N THR A 99 -8.97 -11.76 5.37
CA THR A 99 -10.04 -12.51 4.68
C THR A 99 -10.53 -11.73 3.47
N THR A 100 -10.74 -12.40 2.34
CA THR A 100 -11.44 -11.80 1.19
C THR A 100 -12.95 -11.84 1.39
N PRO A 101 -13.71 -10.90 0.78
CA PRO A 101 -13.28 -9.77 -0.04
C PRO A 101 -12.93 -8.50 0.76
N ASN A 102 -13.19 -8.50 2.07
CA ASN A 102 -13.05 -7.32 2.93
C ASN A 102 -11.91 -7.52 3.94
N PRO A 103 -10.73 -6.89 3.73
CA PRO A 103 -9.52 -7.11 4.56
C PRO A 103 -9.61 -6.45 5.94
N THR A 104 -10.81 -6.10 6.40
CA THR A 104 -11.06 -5.58 7.75
C THR A 104 -11.15 -6.70 8.79
N SER A 105 -11.36 -7.94 8.35
CA SER A 105 -11.26 -9.15 9.18
C SER A 105 -10.12 -10.04 8.72
N GLY A 106 -9.63 -10.86 9.63
CA GLY A 106 -8.49 -11.73 9.40
C GLY A 106 -8.06 -12.46 10.65
N VAL A 107 -6.97 -13.20 10.54
CA VAL A 107 -6.35 -13.89 11.68
C VAL A 107 -4.94 -13.37 11.90
N PHE A 108 -4.58 -13.25 13.18
CA PHE A 108 -3.22 -12.97 13.59
C PHE A 108 -2.48 -14.29 13.80
N ILE A 109 -1.30 -14.42 13.19
CA ILE A 109 -0.48 -15.63 13.28
C ILE A 109 0.97 -15.23 13.56
N ILE A 110 1.67 -16.04 14.35
CA ILE A 110 3.12 -15.93 14.54
C ILE A 110 3.78 -17.11 13.83
N ILE A 111 4.71 -16.83 12.92
CA ILE A 111 5.42 -17.85 12.14
C ILE A 111 6.94 -17.65 12.21
N PRO A 112 7.75 -18.72 12.12
CA PRO A 112 9.18 -18.57 11.92
C PRO A 112 9.49 -17.77 10.64
N LYS A 113 10.48 -16.86 10.67
CA LYS A 113 10.84 -16.07 9.48
C LYS A 113 11.18 -16.93 8.26
N LYS A 114 11.78 -18.11 8.49
CA LYS A 114 12.15 -19.08 7.43
C LYS A 114 10.97 -19.70 6.67
N ASP A 115 9.75 -19.62 7.22
CA ASP A 115 8.55 -20.21 6.62
C ASP A 115 7.77 -19.17 5.79
N ALA A 116 8.33 -17.96 5.64
CA ALA A 116 7.81 -16.87 4.82
C ALA A 116 8.68 -16.64 3.59
N ILE A 117 8.06 -16.20 2.49
CA ILE A 117 8.73 -15.69 1.30
C ILE A 117 8.38 -14.22 1.17
N GLU A 118 9.37 -13.34 1.05
CA GLU A 118 9.11 -11.92 0.82
C GLU A 118 8.42 -11.72 -0.54
N ALA A 119 7.34 -10.92 -0.53
CA ALA A 119 6.65 -10.56 -1.75
C ALA A 119 7.25 -9.27 -2.30
N ASP A 120 7.46 -9.21 -3.62
CA ASP A 120 7.77 -7.97 -4.34
C ASP A 120 6.47 -7.19 -4.60
N LEU A 121 5.76 -6.87 -3.51
CA LEU A 121 4.49 -6.15 -3.51
C LEU A 121 4.51 -5.08 -2.43
N THR A 122 3.98 -3.91 -2.77
CA THR A 122 3.57 -2.93 -1.77
C THR A 122 2.36 -3.45 -0.98
N VAL A 123 2.15 -2.93 0.23
CA VAL A 123 0.95 -3.26 1.03
C VAL A 123 -0.33 -2.94 0.27
N GLU A 124 -0.36 -1.84 -0.49
CA GLU A 124 -1.53 -1.47 -1.29
C GLU A 124 -1.83 -2.51 -2.38
N GLU A 125 -0.82 -3.03 -3.06
CA GLU A 125 -0.97 -4.08 -4.07
C GLU A 125 -1.42 -5.39 -3.43
N GLY A 126 -0.82 -5.78 -2.30
CA GLY A 126 -1.19 -7.00 -1.58
C GLY A 126 -2.63 -7.00 -1.05
N LEU A 127 -3.21 -5.83 -0.77
CA LEU A 127 -4.60 -5.69 -0.33
C LEU A 127 -5.63 -5.73 -1.45
N LYS A 128 -5.20 -5.53 -2.71
CA LYS A 128 -6.06 -5.56 -3.90
C LYS A 128 -6.10 -6.94 -4.58
N ALA A 129 -5.20 -7.85 -4.21
CA ALA A 129 -5.09 -9.21 -4.73
C ALA A 129 -6.17 -10.14 -4.15
#